data_AF-A0A7T5UP58-F1
#
_entry.id   AF-A0A7T5UP58-F1
#
_cell.length_a   1.000
_cell.length_b   1.000
_cell.length_c   1.000
_cell.angle_alpha   90.00
_cell.angle_beta   90.00
_cell.angle_gamma   90.00
#
_symmetry.space_group_name_H-M   'P 1'
#
loop_
_entity.id
_entity.type
_entity.pdbx_description
1 polymer ?
#
loop_
_entity_poly.entity_id
_entity_poly.type
_entity_poly.pdbx_seq_one_letter_code
_entity_poly.pdbx_strand_id
1 'polypeptide(L)'
;MKNDSFDDLMLFISRIILIIPLVVIFIGSIIFARNKIDVLRTFSVKQKEIITPSILPSPKPTQNLSTKSETSEVKIDLKGPFVCNYSSKESTLSAQIKDKNIWLERKESNNTSYYLLKGDCLYMWENGNSGTKMCSLSQYISMFETFSSLGIMNISSMLEAFSKSGISNKNLPQEAVVNDILKTCKKESVDQNKFNIPNKVNFKSKP
;
A
#
# COMPACT_ATOMS: atom_id res chain seq x y z
N MET A 1 42.37 9.08 46.24
CA MET A 1 42.39 8.01 45.21
C MET A 1 41.58 8.54 44.03
N LYS A 2 42.23 8.63 42.88
CA LYS A 2 41.79 9.37 41.68
C LYS A 2 40.82 8.53 40.85
N ASN A 3 39.81 9.18 40.28
CA ASN A 3 38.77 8.58 39.43
C ASN A 3 39.26 8.28 38.01
N ASP A 4 40.40 7.61 37.86
CA ASP A 4 41.03 7.38 36.55
C ASP A 4 40.15 6.53 35.60
N SER A 5 39.20 5.75 36.14
CA SER A 5 38.31 4.91 35.33
C SER A 5 37.18 5.66 34.60
N PHE A 6 36.78 6.85 35.07
CA PHE A 6 35.65 7.58 34.46
C PHE A 6 36.11 8.46 33.29
N ASP A 7 37.32 9.01 33.39
CA ASP A 7 37.89 9.86 32.34
C ASP A 7 38.21 9.03 31.08
N ASP A 8 38.67 7.79 31.24
CA ASP A 8 38.90 6.87 30.13
C ASP A 8 37.61 6.43 29.43
N LEU A 9 36.51 6.25 30.17
CA LEU A 9 35.20 5.93 29.59
C LEU A 9 34.62 7.12 28.81
N MET A 10 34.76 8.34 29.32
CA MET A 10 34.32 9.55 28.62
C MET A 10 35.11 9.77 27.32
N LEU A 11 36.42 9.53 27.34
CA LEU A 11 37.27 9.60 26.16
C LEU A 11 36.90 8.53 25.12
N PHE A 12 36.52 7.34 25.55
CA PHE A 12 36.07 6.27 24.67
C PHE A 12 34.71 6.59 24.02
N ILE A 13 33.73 7.05 24.80
CA ILE A 13 32.40 7.42 24.30
C ILE A 13 32.49 8.59 23.29
N SER A 14 33.32 9.59 23.58
CA SER A 14 33.54 10.73 22.68
C SER A 14 34.10 10.31 21.30
N ARG A 15 35.03 9.34 21.27
CA ARG A 15 35.58 8.81 20.01
C ARG A 15 34.57 7.97 19.22
N ILE A 16 33.71 7.22 19.90
CA ILE A 16 32.68 6.40 19.26
C ILE A 16 31.59 7.27 18.60
N ILE A 17 31.20 8.38 19.23
CA ILE A 17 30.17 9.30 18.72
C ILE A 17 30.53 9.88 17.34
N LEU A 18 31.82 10.07 17.05
CA LEU A 18 32.29 10.54 15.74
C LEU A 18 32.41 9.42 14.70
N ILE A 19 32.70 8.18 15.12
CA ILE A 19 32.92 7.04 14.22
C ILE A 19 31.59 6.43 13.74
N ILE A 20 30.58 6.34 14.61
CA ILE A 20 29.26 5.78 14.29
C ILE A 20 28.61 6.42 13.04
N PRO A 21 28.48 7.76 12.92
CA PRO A 21 27.83 8.37 11.76
C PRO A 21 28.57 8.08 10.44
N LEU A 22 29.91 8.03 10.47
CA LEU A 22 30.72 7.67 9.31
C LEU A 22 30.48 6.23 8.87
N VAL A 23 30.40 5.30 9.81
CA VAL A 23 30.11 3.89 9.51
C VAL A 23 28.68 3.72 8.96
N VAL A 24 27.70 4.43 9.51
CA VAL A 24 26.30 4.40 9.02
C VAL A 24 26.21 4.94 7.59
N ILE A 25 26.91 6.04 7.28
CA ILE A 25 26.98 6.59 5.91
C ILE A 25 27.66 5.58 4.96
N PHE A 26 28.75 4.95 5.39
CA PHE A 26 29.48 3.98 4.56
C PHE A 26 28.65 2.73 4.25
N ILE A 27 27.99 2.16 5.26
CA ILE A 27 27.08 1.00 5.09
C ILE A 27 25.87 1.39 4.22
N GLY A 28 25.26 2.55 4.49
CA GLY A 28 24.14 3.07 3.71
C GLY A 28 24.50 3.27 2.23
N SER A 29 25.70 3.78 1.95
CA SER A 29 26.19 3.98 0.59
C SER A 29 26.43 2.66 -0.16
N ILE A 30 26.90 1.61 0.53
CA ILE A 30 27.08 0.28 -0.06
C ILE A 30 25.73 -0.37 -0.41
N ILE A 31 24.74 -0.27 0.48
CA ILE A 31 23.39 -0.81 0.24
C ILE A 31 22.71 -0.06 -0.92
N PHE A 32 22.82 1.28 -0.92
CA PHE A 32 22.24 2.11 -1.97
C PHE A 32 22.90 1.88 -3.35
N ALA A 33 24.22 1.65 -3.38
CA ALA A 33 24.93 1.33 -4.62
C ALA A 33 24.54 -0.03 -5.21
N ARG A 34 24.23 -1.03 -4.37
CA ARG A 34 23.75 -2.35 -4.84
C ARG A 34 22.35 -2.27 -5.45
N ASN A 35 21.45 -1.46 -4.89
CA ASN A 35 20.08 -1.30 -5.41
C ASN A 35 20.00 -0.58 -6.76
N LYS A 36 21.04 0.14 -7.21
CA LYS A 36 21.05 0.79 -8.53
C LYS A 36 21.43 -0.14 -9.69
N ILE A 37 21.99 -1.32 -9.42
CA ILE A 37 22.47 -2.24 -10.47
C ILE A 37 21.31 -3.05 -11.09
N ASP A 38 20.22 -3.28 -10.36
CA ASP A 38 19.07 -4.05 -10.88
C ASP A 38 18.13 -3.24 -11.79
N VAL A 39 18.22 -1.90 -11.80
CA VAL A 39 17.33 -1.04 -12.61
C VAL A 39 17.83 -0.86 -14.06
N LEU A 40 19.09 -1.22 -14.37
CA LEU A 40 19.66 -1.00 -15.70
C LEU A 40 19.64 -2.23 -16.64
N ARG A 41 19.11 -3.39 -16.22
CA ARG A 41 19.12 -4.62 -17.04
C ARG A 41 17.81 -5.00 -17.75
N THR A 42 16.73 -4.24 -17.63
CA THR A 42 15.43 -4.63 -18.21
C THR A 42 15.05 -3.98 -19.54
N PHE A 43 15.91 -3.16 -20.15
CA PHE A 43 15.69 -2.66 -21.52
C PHE A 43 16.49 -3.47 -22.54
N SER A 44 16.04 -4.68 -22.83
CA SER A 44 16.36 -5.37 -24.08
C SER A 44 15.09 -5.94 -24.69
N VAL A 45 14.24 -5.02 -25.16
CA VAL A 45 13.06 -5.35 -25.95
C VAL A 45 13.53 -5.69 -27.35
N LYS A 46 13.42 -6.97 -27.71
CA LYS A 46 13.57 -7.45 -29.09
C LYS A 46 12.52 -6.75 -29.96
N GLN A 47 12.97 -5.81 -30.78
CA GLN A 47 12.15 -5.17 -31.81
C GLN A 47 11.88 -6.21 -32.92
N LYS A 48 10.65 -6.70 -32.98
CA LYS A 48 10.17 -7.61 -34.03
C LYS A 48 9.55 -6.74 -35.13
N GLU A 49 10.16 -6.74 -36.31
CA GLU A 49 9.58 -6.21 -37.55
C GLU A 49 8.27 -6.92 -37.87
N ILE A 50 7.17 -6.20 -38.10
CA ILE A 50 6.05 -6.66 -38.95
C ILE A 50 5.37 -5.47 -39.65
N ILE A 51 5.77 -5.23 -40.90
CA ILE A 51 4.98 -5.14 -42.14
C ILE A 51 3.63 -4.39 -42.11
N THR A 52 3.58 -3.29 -42.88
CA THR A 52 2.40 -2.56 -43.37
C THR A 52 1.54 -3.43 -44.31
N PRO A 53 0.19 -3.36 -44.23
CA PRO A 53 -0.54 -3.08 -45.46
C PRO A 53 -1.81 -2.21 -45.29
N SER A 54 -1.93 -1.30 -46.27
CA SER A 54 -3.08 -0.99 -47.13
C SER A 54 -4.49 -0.76 -46.56
N ILE A 55 -5.06 0.35 -47.04
CA ILE A 55 -6.35 0.96 -46.70
C ILE A 55 -7.44 0.40 -47.65
N LEU A 56 -8.61 0.01 -47.12
CA LEU A 56 -9.90 0.17 -47.81
C LEU A 56 -11.10 0.08 -46.81
N PRO A 57 -12.14 0.94 -46.89
CA PRO A 57 -13.24 0.98 -45.91
C PRO A 57 -14.54 0.33 -46.42
N SER A 58 -15.28 -0.37 -45.53
CA SER A 58 -16.76 -0.58 -45.58
C SER A 58 -17.28 -1.34 -44.34
N PRO A 59 -18.60 -1.45 -44.05
CA PRO A 59 -19.24 -0.80 -42.90
C PRO A 59 -19.76 -1.77 -41.80
N LYS A 60 -19.95 -1.20 -40.59
CA LYS A 60 -20.80 -1.57 -39.42
C LYS A 60 -21.50 -2.96 -39.40
N PRO A 61 -21.53 -3.63 -38.22
CA PRO A 61 -22.51 -3.23 -37.19
C PRO A 61 -22.02 -3.21 -35.72
N THR A 62 -22.53 -2.19 -35.04
CA THR A 62 -22.75 -1.98 -33.60
C THR A 62 -22.55 -3.17 -32.65
N GLN A 63 -21.49 -3.12 -31.84
CA GLN A 63 -21.55 -3.50 -30.43
C GLN A 63 -20.74 -2.47 -29.63
N ASN A 64 -21.43 -1.66 -28.83
CA ASN A 64 -20.84 -0.73 -27.88
C ASN A 64 -20.19 -1.52 -26.74
N LEU A 65 -18.99 -2.07 -26.98
CA LEU A 65 -18.03 -2.37 -25.93
C LEU A 65 -17.12 -1.14 -25.83
N SER A 66 -17.41 -0.26 -24.87
CA SER A 66 -16.56 0.88 -24.55
C SER A 66 -15.29 0.38 -23.85
N THR A 67 -14.42 -0.24 -24.63
CA THR A 67 -13.04 -0.57 -24.28
C THR A 67 -12.22 0.71 -24.43
N LYS A 68 -12.34 1.61 -23.46
CA LYS A 68 -11.36 2.68 -23.25
C LYS A 68 -10.57 2.34 -21.99
N SER A 69 -9.73 1.30 -22.12
CA SER A 69 -8.63 1.10 -21.18
C SER A 69 -7.55 2.11 -21.53
N GLU A 70 -7.84 3.38 -21.24
CA GLU A 70 -6.77 4.36 -21.07
C GLU A 70 -6.02 3.95 -19.81
N THR A 71 -4.80 3.46 -20.00
CA THR A 71 -3.80 3.27 -18.96
C THR A 71 -3.37 4.65 -18.43
N SER A 72 -4.31 5.39 -17.84
CA SER A 72 -4.00 6.52 -17.00
C SER A 72 -3.58 5.94 -15.66
N GLU A 73 -2.34 6.16 -15.25
CA GLU A 73 -1.94 5.95 -13.85
C GLU A 73 -2.90 6.76 -12.97
N VAL A 74 -3.90 6.08 -12.40
CA VAL A 74 -4.86 6.72 -11.52
C VAL A 74 -4.08 7.14 -10.28
N LYS A 75 -3.84 8.46 -10.14
CA LYS A 75 -3.34 9.05 -8.90
C LYS A 75 -4.44 8.93 -7.85
N ILE A 76 -4.40 7.84 -7.09
CA ILE A 76 -5.34 7.61 -6.00
C ILE A 76 -4.95 8.51 -4.86
N ASP A 77 -5.92 9.28 -4.37
CA ASP A 77 -5.85 9.99 -3.10
C ASP A 77 -6.91 9.45 -2.14
N LEU A 78 -6.79 9.80 -0.85
CA LEU A 78 -7.79 9.43 0.15
C LEU A 78 -9.03 10.31 0.13
N LYS A 79 -9.08 11.36 -0.71
CA LYS A 79 -10.24 12.23 -0.81
C LYS A 79 -11.37 11.52 -1.55
N GLY A 80 -11.03 10.77 -2.61
CA GLY A 80 -12.02 9.99 -3.34
C GLY A 80 -13.16 10.84 -3.93
N PRO A 81 -14.25 10.22 -4.42
CA PRO A 81 -14.64 8.83 -4.20
C PRO A 81 -13.99 7.88 -5.21
N PHE A 82 -13.43 6.77 -4.73
CA PHE A 82 -12.88 5.69 -5.56
C PHE A 82 -13.49 4.35 -5.21
N VAL A 83 -13.72 3.53 -6.24
CA VAL A 83 -14.10 2.12 -6.12
C VAL A 83 -13.04 1.29 -6.85
N CYS A 84 -12.50 0.29 -6.16
CA CYS A 84 -11.46 -0.59 -6.69
C CYS A 84 -11.94 -2.03 -6.56
N ASN A 85 -11.81 -2.82 -7.64
CA ASN A 85 -12.22 -4.21 -7.63
C ASN A 85 -11.14 -5.05 -8.30
N TYR A 86 -10.65 -6.05 -7.59
CA TYR A 86 -9.65 -6.99 -8.08
C TYR A 86 -10.15 -8.41 -7.86
N SER A 87 -9.94 -9.28 -8.85
CA SER A 87 -10.34 -10.68 -8.78
C SER A 87 -9.21 -11.55 -9.28
N SER A 88 -8.86 -12.56 -8.50
CA SER A 88 -7.96 -13.64 -8.89
C SER A 88 -8.68 -14.98 -8.80
N LYS A 89 -7.96 -16.08 -9.08
CA LYS A 89 -8.50 -17.44 -8.94
C LYS A 89 -8.78 -17.83 -7.47
N GLU A 90 -8.11 -17.18 -6.52
CA GLU A 90 -8.12 -17.54 -5.11
C GLU A 90 -8.91 -16.56 -4.24
N SER A 91 -9.05 -15.31 -4.69
CA SER A 91 -9.73 -14.28 -3.90
C SER A 91 -10.32 -13.16 -4.74
N THR A 92 -11.31 -12.48 -4.18
CA THR A 92 -11.81 -11.20 -4.69
C THR A 92 -11.58 -10.12 -3.64
N LEU A 93 -11.14 -8.95 -4.09
CA LEU A 93 -10.97 -7.77 -3.27
C LEU A 93 -11.84 -6.65 -3.80
N SER A 94 -12.59 -6.01 -2.91
CA SER A 94 -13.36 -4.81 -3.22
C SER A 94 -12.98 -3.72 -2.23
N ALA A 95 -12.58 -2.56 -2.71
CA ALA A 95 -12.25 -1.40 -1.89
C ALA A 95 -13.08 -0.19 -2.28
N GLN A 96 -13.41 0.64 -1.29
CA GLN A 96 -14.06 1.94 -1.47
C GLN A 96 -13.34 2.98 -0.63
N ILE A 97 -13.01 4.12 -1.24
CA ILE A 97 -12.25 5.20 -0.59
C ILE A 97 -13.02 6.49 -0.75
N LYS A 98 -13.27 7.19 0.36
CA LYS A 98 -13.91 8.52 0.35
C LYS A 98 -13.66 9.27 1.66
N ASP A 99 -13.28 10.55 1.55
CA ASP A 99 -13.12 11.46 2.69
C ASP A 99 -12.25 10.86 3.82
N LYS A 100 -11.11 10.28 3.44
CA LYS A 100 -10.15 9.56 4.31
C LYS A 100 -10.65 8.27 4.93
N ASN A 101 -11.86 7.84 4.59
CA ASN A 101 -12.39 6.55 4.99
C ASN A 101 -12.08 5.51 3.91
N ILE A 102 -11.67 4.32 4.35
CA ILE A 102 -11.35 3.20 3.46
C ILE A 102 -12.15 2.00 3.94
N TRP A 103 -12.95 1.43 3.06
CA TRP A 103 -13.57 0.13 3.26
C TRP A 103 -12.92 -0.87 2.32
N LEU A 104 -12.55 -2.05 2.82
CA LEU A 104 -12.00 -3.14 2.04
C LEU A 104 -12.68 -4.44 2.46
N GLU A 105 -13.13 -5.20 1.47
CA GLU A 105 -13.66 -6.54 1.61
C GLU A 105 -12.77 -7.51 0.83
N ARG A 106 -12.34 -8.58 1.50
CA ARG A 106 -11.58 -9.67 0.92
C ARG A 106 -12.38 -10.95 1.04
N LYS A 107 -12.82 -11.51 -0.08
CA LYS A 107 -13.47 -12.82 -0.12
C LYS A 107 -12.48 -13.86 -0.61
N GLU A 108 -12.31 -14.89 0.19
CA GLU A 108 -11.60 -16.12 -0.13
C GLU A 108 -12.62 -17.27 -0.09
N SER A 109 -12.27 -18.44 -0.63
CA SER A 109 -13.21 -19.56 -0.82
C SER A 109 -14.05 -19.91 0.41
N ASN A 110 -13.51 -19.75 1.63
CA ASN A 110 -14.18 -20.12 2.87
C ASN A 110 -14.35 -18.97 3.86
N ASN A 111 -13.87 -17.76 3.56
CA ASN A 111 -13.89 -16.66 4.52
C ASN A 111 -14.05 -15.30 3.84
N THR A 112 -14.64 -14.35 4.55
CA THR A 112 -14.66 -12.95 4.13
C THR A 112 -14.14 -12.10 5.27
N SER A 113 -13.05 -11.39 4.99
CA SER A 113 -12.46 -10.44 5.90
C SER A 113 -12.83 -9.03 5.48
N TYR A 114 -13.13 -8.18 6.46
CA TYR A 114 -13.48 -6.80 6.26
C TYR A 114 -12.50 -5.91 7.02
N TYR A 115 -12.15 -4.80 6.39
CA TYR A 115 -11.29 -3.78 6.95
C TYR A 115 -11.98 -2.43 6.74
N LEU A 116 -12.11 -1.65 7.79
CA LEU A 116 -12.68 -0.31 7.75
C LEU A 116 -11.73 0.66 8.45
N LEU A 117 -11.14 1.58 7.70
CA LEU A 117 -10.49 2.75 8.24
C LEU A 117 -11.55 3.87 8.34
N LYS A 118 -11.82 4.34 9.55
CA LYS A 118 -12.74 5.46 9.79
C LYS A 118 -12.13 6.42 10.81
N GLY A 119 -11.91 7.66 10.38
CA GLY A 119 -11.18 8.64 11.19
C GLY A 119 -9.77 8.14 11.51
N ASP A 120 -9.48 7.99 12.80
CA ASP A 120 -8.16 7.58 13.30
C ASP A 120 -8.04 6.07 13.59
N CYS A 121 -9.07 5.28 13.31
CA CYS A 121 -9.12 3.87 13.71
C CYS A 121 -9.33 2.92 12.54
N LEU A 122 -8.59 1.80 12.55
CA LEU A 122 -8.75 0.64 11.70
C LEU A 122 -9.53 -0.45 12.44
N TYR A 123 -10.64 -0.87 11.85
CA TYR A 123 -11.50 -1.95 12.30
C TYR A 123 -11.29 -3.15 11.38
N MET A 124 -11.09 -4.33 11.95
CA MET A 124 -10.84 -5.57 11.20
C MET A 124 -11.71 -6.67 11.76
N TRP A 125 -12.43 -7.39 10.92
CA TRP A 125 -13.26 -8.53 11.34
C TRP A 125 -13.46 -9.51 10.20
N GLU A 126 -13.94 -10.71 10.52
CA GLU A 126 -14.31 -11.74 9.55
C GLU A 126 -15.81 -12.04 9.66
N ASN A 127 -16.33 -13.07 8.98
CA ASN A 127 -17.76 -13.45 8.99
C ASN A 127 -18.34 -13.90 10.37
N GLY A 128 -17.87 -13.33 11.48
CA GLY A 128 -18.35 -13.58 12.85
C GLY A 128 -18.58 -12.30 13.67
N ASN A 129 -18.83 -12.48 14.97
CA ASN A 129 -19.24 -11.38 15.86
C ASN A 129 -18.06 -10.73 16.62
N SER A 130 -16.82 -11.07 16.28
CA SER A 130 -15.63 -10.54 16.94
C SER A 130 -14.71 -9.86 15.94
N GLY A 131 -14.20 -8.70 16.32
CA GLY A 131 -13.25 -7.94 15.53
C GLY A 131 -12.14 -7.36 16.39
N THR A 132 -11.17 -6.76 15.71
CA THR A 132 -10.10 -5.99 16.31
C THR A 132 -10.22 -4.53 15.87
N LYS A 133 -9.98 -3.60 16.80
CA LYS A 133 -9.90 -2.17 16.54
C LYS A 133 -8.52 -1.67 16.96
N MET A 134 -7.88 -0.89 16.11
CA MET A 134 -6.60 -0.21 16.37
C MET A 134 -6.80 1.28 16.05
N CYS A 135 -6.30 2.17 16.90
CA CYS A 135 -6.39 3.62 16.68
C CYS A 135 -5.00 4.27 16.70
N SER A 136 -4.93 5.60 16.69
CA SER A 136 -3.68 6.37 16.61
C SER A 136 -2.97 6.19 15.27
N LEU A 137 -3.75 6.05 14.19
CA LEU A 137 -3.24 5.85 12.83
C LEU A 137 -3.06 7.15 12.04
N SER A 138 -3.45 8.30 12.60
CA SER A 138 -3.47 9.62 11.95
C SER A 138 -2.13 9.98 11.31
N GLN A 139 -1.02 9.63 11.96
CA GLN A 139 0.33 9.83 11.43
C GLN A 139 0.57 9.04 10.14
N TYR A 140 0.12 7.78 10.09
CA TYR A 140 0.27 6.92 8.91
C TYR A 140 -0.67 7.37 7.78
N ILE A 141 -1.89 7.79 8.12
CA ILE A 141 -2.86 8.36 7.16
C ILE A 141 -2.29 9.63 6.52
N SER A 142 -1.75 10.55 7.33
CA SER A 142 -1.17 11.80 6.85
C SER A 142 0.06 11.57 5.97
N MET A 143 0.89 10.59 6.36
CA MET A 143 2.04 10.17 5.56
C MET A 143 1.59 9.58 4.21
N PHE A 144 0.56 8.73 4.21
CA PHE A 144 -0.01 8.19 2.98
C PHE A 144 -0.56 9.28 2.08
N GLU A 145 -1.34 10.24 2.61
CA GLU A 145 -1.86 11.37 1.82
C GLU A 145 -0.73 12.17 1.16
N THR A 146 0.34 12.43 1.91
CA THR A 146 1.50 13.15 1.40
C THR A 146 2.14 12.37 0.26
N PHE A 147 2.44 11.08 0.44
CA PHE A 147 3.08 10.26 -0.59
C PHE A 147 2.21 10.00 -1.81
N SER A 148 0.90 9.79 -1.61
CA SER A 148 -0.09 9.70 -2.67
C SER A 148 -0.15 10.99 -3.50
N SER A 149 -0.19 12.16 -2.85
CA SER A 149 -0.24 13.45 -3.55
C SER A 149 1.02 13.72 -4.39
N LEU A 150 2.17 13.22 -3.92
CA LEU A 150 3.45 13.31 -4.59
C LEU A 150 3.65 12.22 -5.66
N GLY A 151 2.73 11.26 -5.79
CA GLY A 151 2.83 10.16 -6.76
C GLY A 151 3.93 9.13 -6.45
N ILE A 152 4.42 9.10 -5.21
CA ILE A 152 5.51 8.23 -4.75
C ILE A 152 5.03 7.12 -3.81
N MET A 153 3.81 6.61 -4.03
CA MET A 153 3.22 5.56 -3.19
C MET A 153 4.12 4.31 -3.15
N ASN A 154 4.81 4.15 -2.02
CA ASN A 154 5.49 2.91 -1.66
C ASN A 154 4.72 2.28 -0.49
N ILE A 155 3.71 1.49 -0.83
CA ILE A 155 2.78 0.87 0.12
C ILE A 155 3.46 -0.14 1.01
N SER A 156 4.60 -0.67 0.58
CA SER A 156 5.43 -1.62 1.31
C SER A 156 5.84 -1.04 2.67
N SER A 157 6.25 0.23 2.72
CA SER A 157 6.63 0.89 3.98
C SER A 157 5.46 1.08 4.95
N MET A 158 4.24 1.29 4.42
CA MET A 158 3.04 1.43 5.25
C MET A 158 2.56 0.06 5.77
N LEU A 159 2.56 -0.95 4.91
CA LEU A 159 2.22 -2.32 5.28
C LEU A 159 3.21 -2.90 6.30
N GLU A 160 4.49 -2.56 6.17
CA GLU A 160 5.54 -2.92 7.14
C GLU A 160 5.36 -2.20 8.49
N ALA A 161 4.95 -0.93 8.50
CA ALA A 161 4.61 -0.24 9.73
C ALA A 161 3.40 -0.88 10.45
N PHE A 162 2.39 -1.27 9.68
CA PHE A 162 1.22 -1.99 10.20
C PHE A 162 1.57 -3.38 10.75
N SER A 163 2.44 -4.12 10.07
CA SER A 163 2.86 -5.44 10.55
C SER A 163 3.68 -5.34 11.85
N LYS A 164 4.53 -4.31 11.99
CA LYS A 164 5.27 -4.00 13.22
C LYS A 164 4.37 -3.58 14.39
N SER A 165 3.20 -2.99 14.11
CA SER A 165 2.20 -2.62 15.13
C SER A 165 1.38 -3.81 15.68
N GLY A 166 1.71 -5.06 15.32
CA GLY A 166 1.03 -6.25 15.87
C GLY A 166 -0.19 -6.70 15.06
N ILE A 167 -0.34 -6.20 13.83
CA ILE A 167 -1.24 -6.77 12.82
C ILE A 167 -0.51 -7.96 12.19
N SER A 168 -0.94 -9.17 12.51
CA SER A 168 -0.33 -10.38 11.94
C SER A 168 -0.45 -10.34 10.42
N ASN A 169 0.69 -10.47 9.72
CA ASN A 169 0.80 -10.45 8.26
C ASN A 169 -0.13 -11.44 7.54
N LYS A 170 -0.66 -12.45 8.25
CA LYS A 170 -1.61 -13.41 7.68
C LYS A 170 -2.91 -12.77 7.18
N ASN A 171 -3.32 -11.65 7.77
CA ASN A 171 -4.64 -11.07 7.47
C ASN A 171 -4.54 -9.94 6.42
N LEU A 172 -3.39 -9.25 6.33
CA LEU A 172 -3.21 -8.18 5.35
C LEU A 172 -2.99 -8.73 3.93
N PRO A 173 -3.55 -8.09 2.88
CA PRO A 173 -3.22 -8.42 1.51
C PRO A 173 -1.74 -8.15 1.23
N GLN A 174 -1.10 -9.04 0.47
CA GLN A 174 0.30 -8.89 0.08
C GLN A 174 0.51 -7.64 -0.77
N GLU A 175 1.69 -7.03 -0.69
CA GLU A 175 2.03 -5.80 -1.40
C GLU A 175 1.72 -5.85 -2.91
N ALA A 176 2.11 -6.92 -3.59
CA ALA A 176 1.84 -7.10 -5.02
C ALA A 176 0.33 -7.02 -5.32
N VAL A 177 -0.49 -7.63 -4.46
CA VAL A 177 -1.94 -7.62 -4.56
C VAL A 177 -2.50 -6.22 -4.28
N VAL A 178 -1.91 -5.48 -3.33
CA VAL A 178 -2.32 -4.09 -3.07
C VAL A 178 -2.00 -3.17 -4.26
N ASN A 179 -0.84 -3.33 -4.89
CA ASN A 179 -0.51 -2.54 -6.08
C ASN A 179 -1.45 -2.86 -7.25
N ASP A 180 -1.85 -4.12 -7.39
CA ASP A 180 -2.75 -4.52 -8.47
C ASP A 180 -4.20 -4.06 -8.24
N ILE A 181 -4.73 -4.08 -7.01
CA ILE A 181 -6.05 -3.49 -6.74
C ILE A 181 -6.05 -1.97 -6.95
N LEU A 182 -4.96 -1.27 -6.65
CA LEU A 182 -4.91 0.17 -6.90
C LEU A 182 -4.99 0.51 -8.39
N LYS A 183 -4.37 -0.29 -9.26
CA LYS A 183 -4.51 -0.11 -10.71
C LYS A 183 -5.95 -0.27 -11.21
N THR A 184 -6.82 -0.96 -10.46
CA THR A 184 -8.24 -1.14 -10.85
C THR A 184 -9.17 -0.08 -10.29
N CYS A 185 -8.66 0.85 -9.48
CA CYS A 185 -9.47 1.92 -8.90
C CYS A 185 -10.01 2.86 -9.98
N LYS A 186 -11.30 3.17 -9.88
CA LYS A 186 -11.99 4.14 -10.73
C LYS A 186 -12.70 5.16 -9.86
N LYS A 187 -12.79 6.39 -10.36
CA LYS A 187 -13.53 7.46 -9.68
C LYS A 187 -15.02 7.23 -9.89
N GLU A 188 -15.70 6.76 -8.86
CA GLU A 188 -17.10 6.33 -8.91
C GLU A 188 -17.77 6.59 -7.55
N SER A 189 -19.09 6.80 -7.55
CA SER A 189 -19.84 6.96 -6.30
C SER A 189 -19.71 5.72 -5.41
N VAL A 190 -19.46 5.94 -4.13
CA VAL A 190 -19.33 4.90 -3.11
C VAL A 190 -20.63 4.74 -2.31
N ASP A 191 -20.83 3.56 -1.75
CA ASP A 191 -21.95 3.30 -0.83
C ASP A 191 -21.56 3.80 0.58
N GLN A 192 -22.26 4.83 1.05
CA GLN A 192 -21.96 5.43 2.35
C GLN A 192 -22.17 4.47 3.52
N ASN A 193 -23.07 3.49 3.38
CA ASN A 193 -23.38 2.54 4.45
C ASN A 193 -22.19 1.62 4.75
N LYS A 194 -21.31 1.37 3.77
CA LYS A 194 -20.11 0.56 3.96
C LYS A 194 -19.09 1.18 4.91
N PHE A 195 -19.14 2.50 5.09
CA PHE A 195 -18.29 3.19 6.05
C PHE A 195 -18.88 3.25 7.46
N ASN A 196 -20.01 2.60 7.72
CA ASN A 196 -20.56 2.49 9.08
C ASN A 196 -19.89 1.34 9.83
N ILE A 197 -19.54 1.60 11.09
CA ILE A 197 -18.98 0.58 11.97
C ILE A 197 -20.13 -0.39 12.31
N PRO A 198 -19.98 -1.70 12.08
CA PRO A 198 -21.07 -2.65 12.30
C PRO A 198 -21.35 -2.82 13.81
N ASN A 199 -22.60 -2.61 14.22
CA ASN A 199 -23.02 -2.73 15.63
C ASN A 199 -23.03 -4.17 16.15
N LYS A 200 -23.07 -5.17 15.27
CA LYS A 200 -23.12 -6.60 15.63
C LYS A 200 -21.74 -7.21 15.91
N VAL A 201 -20.66 -6.49 15.62
CA VAL A 201 -19.28 -6.96 15.81
C VAL A 201 -18.72 -6.34 17.08
N ASN A 202 -18.26 -7.19 18.00
CA ASN A 202 -17.59 -6.77 19.21
C ASN A 202 -16.09 -6.57 18.93
N PHE A 203 -15.65 -5.32 18.89
CA PHE A 203 -14.26 -4.96 18.59
C PHE A 203 -13.42 -4.88 19.87
N LYS A 204 -12.39 -5.72 19.95
CA LYS A 204 -11.36 -5.62 20.99
C LYS A 204 -10.28 -4.62 20.57
N SER A 205 -9.88 -3.75 21.50
CA SER A 205 -8.78 -2.82 21.25
C SER A 205 -7.46 -3.59 21.18
N LYS A 206 -6.67 -3.33 20.14
CA LYS A 206 -5.23 -3.60 20.17
C LYS A 206 -4.48 -2.28 20.38
N PRO A 207 -3.39 -2.31 21.17
CA PRO A 207 -2.45 -1.20 21.25
C PRO A 207 -1.79 -0.95 19.89
#